data_AF-A0A7K2Y454-F1
#
_entry.id   AF-A0A7K2Y454-F1
#
_cell.length_a   1.000
_cell.length_b   1.000
_cell.length_c   1.000
_cell.angle_alpha   90.00
_cell.angle_beta   90.00
_cell.angle_gamma   90.00
#
_symmetry.space_group_name_H-M   'P 1'
#
loop_
_entity.id
_entity.type
_entity.pdbx_description
1 polymer ?
#
loop_
_entity_poly.entity_id
_entity_poly.type
_entity_poly.pdbx_seq_one_letter_code
_entity_poly.pdbx_strand_id
1 'polypeptide(L)'
;MDVLVELVALALVALTAGTLMRKAVARRAEARTAAAADGAAVAVPCQARWRQGARRRFFGYGKLRTGADGTGAVFAAPLRRAVTLPVGGRAVVRESRRPAMQVLEYRAPDGRRIDFQVHDAEAARTARLLGVPDPADLG
;
A
#
# COMPACT_ATOMS: atom_id res chain seq x y z
N MET A 1 26.93 -19.71 29.86
CA MET A 1 26.88 -20.18 28.45
C MET A 1 25.44 -20.42 28.01
N ASP A 2 24.58 -21.02 28.83
CA ASP A 2 23.17 -21.30 28.50
C ASP A 2 22.38 -20.09 27.99
N VAL A 3 22.41 -18.97 28.72
CA VAL A 3 21.66 -17.75 28.35
C VAL A 3 22.09 -17.18 26.99
N LEU A 4 23.38 -17.30 26.64
CA LEU A 4 23.91 -16.81 25.36
C LEU A 4 23.44 -17.70 24.20
N VAL A 5 23.42 -19.02 24.41
CA VAL A 5 22.90 -19.99 23.42
C VAL A 5 21.40 -19.80 23.21
N GLU A 6 20.64 -19.60 24.29
CA GLU A 6 19.20 -19.36 24.24
C GLU A 6 18.86 -18.04 23.51
N LEU A 7 19.59 -16.96 23.79
CA LEU A 7 19.42 -15.69 23.08
C LEU A 7 19.74 -15.80 21.58
N VAL A 8 20.79 -16.53 21.22
CA VAL A 8 21.14 -16.79 19.81
C VAL A 8 20.06 -17.62 19.12
N ALA A 9 19.52 -18.65 19.78
CA ALA A 9 18.44 -19.47 19.26
C ALA A 9 17.16 -18.63 19.03
N LEU A 10 16.78 -17.80 19.99
CA LEU A 10 15.63 -16.91 19.88
C LEU A 10 15.80 -15.88 18.74
N ALA A 11 17.00 -15.32 18.60
CA ALA A 11 17.31 -14.40 17.51
C ALA A 11 17.17 -15.09 16.14
N LEU A 12 17.68 -16.32 15.98
CA LEU A 12 17.55 -17.11 14.76
C LEU A 12 16.09 -17.46 14.44
N VAL A 13 15.29 -17.85 15.44
CA VAL A 13 13.85 -18.10 15.28
C VAL A 13 13.11 -16.83 14.84
N ALA A 14 13.40 -15.70 15.48
CA ALA A 14 12.79 -14.43 15.10
C ALA A 14 13.15 -14.01 13.66
N LEU A 15 14.42 -14.18 13.27
CA LEU A 15 14.91 -13.88 11.92
C LEU A 15 14.27 -14.76 10.85
N THR A 16 14.17 -16.07 11.11
CA THR A 16 13.56 -17.03 10.18
C THR A 16 12.06 -16.78 10.05
N ALA A 17 11.34 -16.61 11.17
CA ALA A 17 9.91 -16.27 11.16
C ALA A 17 9.63 -14.96 10.39
N GLY A 18 10.43 -13.91 10.66
CA GLY A 18 10.30 -12.63 9.94
C GLY A 18 10.58 -12.75 8.44
N THR A 19 11.53 -13.60 8.05
CA THR A 19 11.86 -13.84 6.63
C THR A 19 10.76 -14.64 5.92
N LEU A 20 10.23 -15.68 6.56
CA LEU A 20 9.11 -16.46 6.05
C LEU A 20 7.85 -15.59 5.87
N MET A 21 7.54 -14.74 6.84
CA MET A 21 6.40 -13.83 6.76
C MET A 21 6.54 -12.85 5.58
N ARG A 22 7.73 -12.26 5.40
CA ARG A 22 8.02 -11.38 4.25
C ARG A 22 7.85 -12.11 2.92
N LYS A 23 8.37 -13.33 2.81
CA LYS A 23 8.23 -14.15 1.59
C LYS A 23 6.78 -14.52 1.30
N ALA A 24 6.00 -14.84 2.34
CA ALA A 24 4.58 -15.15 2.19
C ALA A 24 3.76 -13.93 1.73
N VAL A 25 4.08 -12.74 2.24
CA VAL A 25 3.45 -11.49 1.82
C VAL A 25 3.82 -11.16 0.37
N ALA A 26 5.10 -11.27 0.00
CA ALA A 26 5.56 -11.05 -1.37
C ALA A 26 4.86 -11.98 -2.36
N ARG A 27 4.80 -13.29 -2.06
CA ARG A 27 4.07 -14.27 -2.91
C ARG A 27 2.59 -13.94 -3.06
N ARG A 28 1.92 -13.52 -1.98
CA ARG A 28 0.50 -13.12 -2.06
C ARG A 28 0.31 -11.85 -2.88
N ALA A 29 1.22 -10.90 -2.78
CA ALA A 29 1.23 -9.69 -3.60
C ALA A 29 1.48 -10.01 -5.08
N GLU A 30 2.41 -10.90 -5.39
CA GLU A 30 2.67 -11.40 -6.74
C GLU A 30 1.45 -12.10 -7.32
N ALA A 31 0.83 -13.02 -6.58
CA ALA A 31 -0.39 -13.72 -7.01
C ALA A 31 -1.54 -12.73 -7.27
N ARG A 32 -1.71 -11.72 -6.41
CA ARG A 32 -2.69 -10.64 -6.62
C ARG A 32 -2.37 -9.80 -7.86
N THR A 33 -1.10 -9.59 -8.15
CA THR A 33 -0.65 -8.82 -9.32
C THR A 33 -0.88 -9.60 -10.61
N ALA A 34 -0.57 -10.90 -10.62
CA ALA A 34 -0.85 -11.79 -11.74
C ALA A 34 -2.36 -11.88 -12.01
N ALA A 35 -3.17 -12.15 -10.98
CA ALA A 35 -4.63 -12.20 -11.12
C ALA A 35 -5.20 -10.88 -11.65
N ALA A 36 -4.65 -9.75 -11.24
CA ALA A 36 -5.07 -8.44 -11.77
C ALA A 36 -4.65 -8.22 -13.23
N ALA A 37 -3.52 -8.78 -13.67
CA ALA A 37 -3.11 -8.76 -15.08
C ALA A 37 -4.06 -9.61 -15.94
N ASP A 38 -4.60 -10.69 -15.39
CA ASP A 38 -5.63 -11.53 -16.01
C ASP A 38 -7.04 -10.88 -15.97
N GLY A 39 -7.14 -9.61 -15.58
CA GLY A 39 -8.39 -8.85 -15.56
C GLY A 39 -9.22 -9.00 -14.27
N ALA A 40 -8.73 -9.70 -13.25
CA ALA A 40 -9.47 -9.82 -12.00
C ALA A 40 -9.51 -8.49 -11.21
N ALA A 41 -10.68 -8.18 -10.65
CA ALA A 41 -10.85 -7.04 -9.76
C ALA A 41 -10.21 -7.31 -8.38
N VAL A 42 -8.90 -7.10 -8.26
CA VAL A 42 -8.15 -7.39 -7.04
C VAL A 42 -8.00 -6.13 -6.17
N ALA A 43 -8.26 -6.26 -4.87
CA ALA A 43 -8.05 -5.16 -3.92
C ALA A 43 -6.64 -5.20 -3.30
N VAL A 44 -5.97 -4.05 -3.21
CA VAL A 44 -4.68 -3.88 -2.52
C VAL A 44 -4.91 -3.54 -1.05
N PRO A 45 -4.48 -4.36 -0.09
CA PRO A 45 -4.48 -3.97 1.32
C PRO A 45 -3.47 -2.83 1.56
N CYS A 46 -3.91 -1.77 2.22
CA CYS A 46 -3.08 -0.61 2.48
C CYS A 46 -3.45 0.08 3.80
N GLN A 47 -2.52 0.87 4.32
CA GLN A 47 -2.82 1.87 5.35
C GLN A 47 -2.93 3.23 4.68
N ALA A 48 -4.02 3.95 4.90
CA ALA A 48 -4.23 5.28 4.34
C ALA A 48 -4.14 6.36 5.42
N ARG A 49 -3.60 7.51 5.04
CA ARG A 49 -3.48 8.70 5.89
C ARG A 49 -3.78 9.96 5.08
N TRP A 50 -4.70 10.80 5.55
CA TRP A 50 -4.94 12.12 4.92
C TRP A 50 -5.46 13.14 5.93
N ARG A 51 -5.37 14.42 5.56
CA ARG A 51 -6.02 15.53 6.26
C ARG A 51 -7.16 16.07 5.42
N GLN A 52 -8.29 16.37 6.06
CA GLN A 52 -9.45 17.02 5.49
C GLN A 52 -9.59 18.39 6.16
N GLY A 53 -9.04 19.43 5.50
CA GLY A 53 -9.00 20.79 6.02
C GLY A 53 -8.36 20.89 7.42
N ALA A 54 -8.93 21.76 8.26
CA ALA A 54 -8.40 22.05 9.60
C ALA A 54 -8.72 20.99 10.67
N ARG A 55 -9.60 20.01 10.44
CA ARG A 55 -10.21 19.24 11.55
C ARG A 55 -10.27 17.72 11.44
N ARG A 56 -9.93 17.06 10.31
CA ARG A 56 -9.97 15.58 10.28
C ARG A 56 -8.75 14.96 9.62
N ARG A 57 -7.90 14.33 10.44
CA ARG A 57 -6.87 13.39 9.97
C ARG A 57 -7.48 11.99 9.97
N PHE A 58 -7.56 11.33 8.82
CA PHE A 58 -7.78 9.88 8.79
C PHE A 58 -6.43 9.17 8.90
N PHE A 59 -6.42 8.07 9.64
CA PHE A 59 -5.31 7.12 9.70
C PHE A 59 -5.90 5.74 9.98
N GLY A 60 -5.77 4.80 9.06
CA GLY A 60 -6.37 3.48 9.23
C GLY A 60 -6.07 2.51 8.10
N TYR A 61 -6.32 1.24 8.37
CA TYR A 61 -6.14 0.16 7.41
C TYR A 61 -7.40 -0.03 6.58
N GLY A 62 -7.20 -0.40 5.31
CA GLY A 62 -8.27 -0.65 4.38
C GLY A 62 -7.76 -1.33 3.12
N LYS A 63 -8.57 -1.24 2.07
CA LYS A 63 -8.30 -1.83 0.78
C LYS A 63 -8.53 -0.79 -0.31
N LEU A 64 -7.57 -0.67 -1.22
CA LEU A 64 -7.67 0.10 -2.44
C LEU A 64 -8.11 -0.81 -3.59
N ARG A 65 -9.11 -0.40 -4.35
CA ARG A 65 -9.60 -1.15 -5.52
C ARG A 65 -9.94 -0.20 -6.65
N THR A 66 -10.07 -0.72 -7.86
CA THR A 66 -10.64 0.04 -8.97
C THR A 66 -12.10 0.38 -8.65
N GLY A 67 -12.50 1.63 -8.88
CA GLY A 67 -13.89 2.07 -8.85
C GLY A 67 -14.68 1.54 -10.04
N ALA A 68 -16.01 1.61 -9.94
CA ALA A 68 -16.88 1.29 -11.06
C ALA A 68 -16.71 2.33 -12.18
N ASP A 69 -16.89 1.91 -13.44
CA ASP A 69 -17.09 2.80 -14.58
C ASP A 69 -16.04 3.90 -14.77
N GLY A 70 -14.76 3.59 -14.49
CA GLY A 70 -13.66 4.53 -14.69
C GLY A 70 -13.60 5.69 -13.68
N THR A 71 -14.36 5.63 -12.59
CA THR A 71 -14.43 6.68 -11.54
C THR A 71 -13.16 6.85 -10.69
N GLY A 72 -12.07 6.18 -11.04
CA GLY A 72 -10.80 6.19 -10.31
C GLY A 72 -10.71 5.11 -9.26
N ALA A 73 -9.73 5.19 -8.37
CA ALA A 73 -9.57 4.22 -7.28
C ALA A 73 -10.56 4.48 -6.14
N VAL A 74 -10.94 3.43 -5.42
CA VAL A 74 -11.79 3.49 -4.23
C VAL A 74 -11.04 2.90 -3.06
N PHE A 75 -10.90 3.68 -1.99
CA PHE A 75 -10.41 3.22 -0.70
C PHE A 75 -11.58 2.85 0.21
N ALA A 76 -11.59 1.61 0.70
CA ALA A 76 -12.59 1.12 1.65
C ALA A 76 -11.92 0.65 2.94
N ALA A 77 -12.38 1.16 4.08
CA ALA A 77 -11.94 0.73 5.41
C ALA A 77 -13.13 0.12 6.18
N PRO A 78 -12.89 -0.86 7.08
CA PRO A 78 -13.95 -1.42 7.90
C PRO A 78 -14.70 -0.34 8.68
N LEU A 79 -16.04 -0.45 8.74
CA LEU A 79 -16.91 0.44 9.50
C LEU A 79 -16.81 1.94 9.09
N ARG A 80 -16.34 2.21 7.87
CA ARG A 80 -16.21 3.56 7.31
C ARG A 80 -16.83 3.60 5.92
N ARG A 81 -17.36 4.77 5.57
CA ARG A 81 -17.80 5.04 4.19
C ARG A 81 -16.59 4.92 3.26
N ALA A 82 -16.78 4.21 2.15
CA ALA A 82 -15.77 4.14 1.11
C ALA A 82 -15.48 5.54 0.54
N VAL A 83 -14.22 5.80 0.24
CA VAL A 83 -13.73 7.07 -0.30
C VAL A 83 -13.32 6.84 -1.74
N THR A 84 -14.06 7.46 -2.66
CA THR A 84 -13.65 7.53 -4.07
C THR A 84 -12.54 8.56 -4.21
N LEU A 85 -11.47 8.16 -4.86
CA LEU A 85 -10.31 8.99 -5.17
C LEU A 85 -10.55 9.60 -6.55
N PRO A 86 -10.45 10.93 -6.69
CA PRO A 86 -10.66 11.57 -7.99
C PRO A 86 -9.70 11.02 -9.07
N VAL A 87 -10.17 10.96 -10.31
CA VAL A 87 -9.31 10.66 -11.46
C VAL A 87 -8.41 11.87 -11.74
N GLY A 88 -7.20 11.64 -12.25
CA GLY A 88 -6.27 12.70 -12.67
C GLY A 88 -5.38 13.26 -11.56
N GLY A 89 -5.30 12.57 -10.42
CA GLY A 89 -4.34 12.92 -9.36
C GLY A 89 -2.90 12.51 -9.70
N ARG A 90 -1.94 13.01 -8.92
CA ARG A 90 -0.50 12.70 -8.98
C ARG A 90 -0.06 11.84 -7.78
N ALA A 91 0.96 10.98 -7.87
CA ALA A 91 1.29 10.00 -6.84
C ALA A 91 2.77 9.72 -6.92
N VAL A 92 3.47 9.99 -5.82
CA VAL A 92 4.91 9.79 -5.74
C VAL A 92 5.19 8.64 -4.79
N VAL A 93 5.98 7.69 -5.26
CA VAL A 93 6.47 6.59 -4.43
C VAL A 93 7.64 7.08 -3.58
N ARG A 94 7.56 6.84 -2.28
CA ARG A 94 8.61 7.14 -1.30
C ARG A 94 8.93 5.93 -0.47
N GLU A 95 10.19 5.85 -0.05
CA GLU A 95 10.61 4.85 0.92
C GLU A 95 9.85 5.01 2.23
N SER A 96 9.46 3.88 2.81
CA SER A 96 8.90 3.86 4.15
C SER A 96 9.98 3.60 5.19
N ARG A 97 9.81 4.18 6.38
CA ARG A 97 10.60 3.78 7.56
C ARG A 97 10.29 2.34 8.01
N ARG A 98 9.17 1.77 7.55
CA ARG A 98 8.83 0.37 7.82
C ARG A 98 9.49 -0.51 6.76
N PRO A 99 10.22 -1.57 7.16
CA PRO A 99 10.85 -2.47 6.19
C PRO A 99 9.80 -3.17 5.33
N ALA A 100 10.13 -3.39 4.05
CA ALA A 100 9.26 -4.01 3.05
C ALA A 100 7.93 -3.28 2.79
N MET A 101 7.90 -1.96 3.03
CA MET A 101 6.77 -1.09 2.73
C MET A 101 7.22 0.15 1.93
N GLN A 102 6.34 0.63 1.07
CA GLN A 102 6.46 1.93 0.40
C GLN A 102 5.29 2.83 0.76
N VAL A 103 5.48 4.13 0.62
CA VAL A 103 4.46 5.14 0.79
C VAL A 103 4.17 5.78 -0.57
N LEU A 104 2.94 5.68 -1.04
CA LEU A 104 2.45 6.40 -2.21
C LEU A 104 1.75 7.66 -1.75
N GLU A 105 2.39 8.81 -1.97
CA GLU A 105 1.80 10.12 -1.71
C GLU A 105 0.92 10.55 -2.89
N TYR A 106 -0.37 10.27 -2.82
CA TYR A 106 -1.36 10.71 -3.80
C TYR A 106 -1.84 12.14 -3.54
N ARG A 107 -1.86 12.95 -4.58
CA ARG A 107 -2.31 14.34 -4.67
C ARG A 107 -3.48 14.39 -5.63
N ALA A 108 -4.68 14.53 -5.09
CA ALA A 108 -5.88 14.70 -5.88
C ALA A 108 -5.86 16.03 -6.65
N PRO A 109 -6.59 16.14 -7.77
CA PRO A 109 -6.76 17.39 -8.52
C PRO A 109 -7.36 18.53 -7.68
N ASP A 110 -8.17 18.18 -6.68
CA ASP A 110 -8.77 19.13 -5.74
C ASP A 110 -7.81 19.58 -4.61
N GLY A 111 -6.52 19.23 -4.71
CA GLY A 111 -5.49 19.60 -3.75
C GLY A 111 -5.42 18.71 -2.51
N ARG A 112 -6.29 17.71 -2.36
CA ARG A 112 -6.20 16.76 -1.23
C ARG A 112 -4.95 15.89 -1.37
N ARG A 113 -4.21 15.74 -0.26
CA ARG A 113 -3.09 14.82 -0.15
C ARG A 113 -3.45 13.60 0.70
N ILE A 114 -3.20 12.42 0.16
CA ILE A 114 -3.49 11.13 0.76
C ILE A 114 -2.24 10.25 0.62
N ASP A 115 -1.68 9.79 1.74
CA ASP A 115 -0.57 8.86 1.73
C ASP A 115 -1.11 7.43 1.90
N PHE A 116 -0.72 6.52 1.02
CA PHE A 116 -1.01 5.09 1.10
C PHE A 116 0.27 4.32 1.38
N GLN A 117 0.34 3.67 2.54
CA GLN A 117 1.43 2.74 2.85
C GLN A 117 1.02 1.33 2.42
N VAL A 118 1.84 0.72 1.55
CA VAL A 118 1.62 -0.62 0.97
C VAL A 118 2.89 -1.44 1.03
N HIS A 119 2.80 -2.74 0.83
CA HIS A 119 3.98 -3.58 0.65
C HIS A 119 4.69 -3.26 -0.65
N ASP A 120 6.02 -3.37 -0.67
CA ASP A 120 6.86 -3.05 -1.85
C ASP A 120 6.38 -3.77 -3.12
N ALA A 121 6.05 -5.06 -2.98
CA ALA A 121 5.55 -5.89 -4.06
C ALA A 121 4.20 -5.40 -4.66
N GLU A 122 3.44 -4.57 -3.95
CA GLU A 122 2.17 -4.00 -4.42
C GLU A 122 2.29 -2.53 -4.85
N ALA A 123 3.44 -1.89 -4.67
CA ALA A 123 3.58 -0.47 -4.91
C ALA A 123 3.32 -0.08 -6.38
N ALA A 124 3.93 -0.79 -7.33
CA ALA A 124 3.73 -0.54 -8.75
C ALA A 124 2.26 -0.72 -9.18
N ARG A 125 1.58 -1.74 -8.65
CA ARG A 125 0.14 -1.95 -8.88
C ARG A 125 -0.71 -0.84 -8.28
N THR A 126 -0.37 -0.41 -7.06
CA THR A 126 -1.06 0.68 -6.36
C THR A 126 -0.91 1.99 -7.13
N ALA A 127 0.28 2.29 -7.67
CA ALA A 127 0.51 3.46 -8.52
C ALA A 127 -0.39 3.44 -9.77
N ARG A 128 -0.43 2.30 -10.48
CA ARG A 128 -1.34 2.10 -11.62
C ARG A 128 -2.80 2.29 -11.25
N LEU A 129 -3.24 1.72 -10.12
CA LEU A 129 -4.62 1.86 -9.63
C LEU A 129 -5.01 3.31 -9.34
N LEU A 130 -4.09 4.08 -8.76
CA LEU A 130 -4.33 5.48 -8.48
C LEU A 130 -4.42 6.32 -9.78
N GLY A 131 -4.12 5.72 -10.94
CA GLY A 131 -4.20 6.35 -12.25
C GLY A 131 -3.06 7.34 -12.46
N VAL A 132 -1.91 7.06 -11.85
CA VAL A 132 -0.88 8.07 -11.70
C VAL A 132 0.49 7.64 -12.20
N PRO A 133 1.08 8.43 -13.11
CA PRO A 133 2.49 8.44 -13.40
C PRO A 133 3.23 9.54 -12.57
N ASP A 134 4.56 9.40 -12.38
CA ASP A 134 5.59 10.41 -12.01
C ASP A 134 6.59 9.96 -10.93
N PRO A 135 7.87 9.74 -11.34
CA PRO A 135 8.97 10.52 -10.74
C PRO A 135 10.08 10.89 -11.76
N ALA A 136 9.72 11.56 -12.85
CA ALA A 136 10.30 11.44 -14.19
C ALA A 136 9.49 10.42 -15.00
N ASP A 137 8.43 10.88 -15.65
CA ASP A 137 7.75 10.08 -16.66
C ASP A 137 8.60 10.04 -17.93
N LEU A 138 9.64 9.20 -17.91
CA LEU A 138 10.44 8.68 -19.04
C LEU A 138 11.90 9.19 -19.16
N GLY A 139 12.43 9.95 -18.20
CA GLY A 139 13.83 10.46 -18.23
C GLY A 139 14.80 9.65 -17.39
#